data_AF-A0A139DNH8-F1
#
_entry.id   AF-A0A139DNH8-F1
#
_cell.length_a   1.000
_cell.length_b   1.000
_cell.length_c   1.000
_cell.angle_alpha   90.00
_cell.angle_beta   90.00
_cell.angle_gamma   90.00
#
_symmetry.space_group_name_H-M   'P 1'
#
loop_
_entity.id
_entity.type
_entity.pdbx_description
1 polymer ?
#
loop_
_entity_poly.entity_id
_entity_poly.type
_entity_poly.pdbx_seq_one_letter_code
_entity_poly.pdbx_strand_id
1 'polypeptide(L)'
;MMARTSQGFLDIPKHINPYKVLQMKLPLFRLIFGALAFALISGCSMSPYIKDSVDNPEVKEAELTEDEYLRIGYLARYLTETDVRNQLSAKIRQTEYVREWDYVDHSIHASMATDLVVGELGSDLGAGIGAAIFVAGMLSGDGSMDEISQIFLPPEMDGELLETPEQARAAGVNLVRGRLEQVAGKLGSELSCEFGCGEPYAIYSIRLPETPVSGENYVYWPKDIVITVDLLGFVPVEKGDPVSALVGFPVAWKTEPGNTAFLRMVTEPDYLEDGSIELYDIGDSGRKAVSAWRRLYGTKLGLSIRRSLHHDTKWLWGIERGHPSLVYFEGEGYGYSLNSRVDFIDRIVVSPAAL
;
A
#
# COMPACT_ATOMS: atom_id res chain seq x y z
N MET A 1 -16.11 -41.44 -61.56
CA MET A 1 -17.45 -41.51 -60.94
C MET A 1 -18.00 -40.09 -60.92
N MET A 2 -18.83 -39.70 -61.90
CA MET A 2 -20.32 -39.78 -61.88
C MET A 2 -20.89 -39.04 -60.65
N ALA A 3 -21.81 -38.07 -60.75
CA ALA A 3 -22.70 -37.68 -61.84
C ALA A 3 -23.37 -36.29 -61.60
N ARG A 4 -23.80 -35.68 -62.72
CA ARG A 4 -25.11 -35.02 -63.02
C ARG A 4 -25.67 -33.92 -62.09
N THR A 5 -25.69 -32.67 -62.57
CA THR A 5 -26.82 -31.92 -63.22
C THR A 5 -28.00 -31.56 -62.31
N SER A 6 -28.34 -30.27 -62.21
CA SER A 6 -29.47 -29.68 -62.95
C SER A 6 -29.65 -28.18 -62.63
N GLN A 7 -30.10 -27.46 -63.65
CA GLN A 7 -30.49 -26.05 -63.62
C GLN A 7 -31.81 -25.88 -62.86
N GLY A 8 -31.90 -24.85 -62.03
CA GLY A 8 -33.13 -24.34 -61.43
C GLY A 8 -33.31 -22.87 -61.79
N PHE A 9 -34.34 -22.59 -62.58
CA PHE A 9 -34.79 -21.26 -63.02
C PHE A 9 -35.19 -20.38 -61.82
N LEU A 10 -34.80 -19.11 -61.89
CA LEU A 10 -35.23 -18.03 -61.00
C LEU A 10 -36.66 -17.60 -61.35
N ASP A 11 -37.62 -17.90 -60.47
CA ASP A 11 -38.92 -17.23 -60.45
C ASP A 11 -38.82 -15.96 -59.59
N ILE A 12 -38.93 -14.80 -60.25
CA ILE A 12 -39.00 -13.49 -59.60
C ILE A 12 -40.48 -13.15 -59.41
N PRO A 13 -41.01 -13.10 -58.17
CA PRO A 13 -42.35 -12.59 -57.94
C PRO A 13 -42.38 -11.08 -58.25
N LYS A 14 -43.12 -10.73 -59.31
CA LYS A 14 -43.56 -9.37 -59.61
C LYS A 14 -44.51 -8.87 -58.52
N HIS A 15 -44.36 -7.58 -58.19
CA HIS A 15 -45.20 -6.75 -57.32
C HIS A 15 -44.93 -6.82 -55.81
N ILE A 16 -43.81 -6.22 -55.38
CA ILE A 16 -43.75 -5.58 -54.05
C ILE A 16 -43.90 -4.08 -54.27
N ASN A 17 -45.03 -3.54 -53.81
CA ASN A 17 -45.31 -2.10 -53.82
C ASN A 17 -44.32 -1.37 -52.88
N PRO A 18 -43.42 -0.51 -53.39
CA PRO A 18 -42.34 0.09 -52.59
C PRO A 18 -42.86 1.03 -51.48
N TYR A 19 -44.12 1.47 -51.55
CA TYR A 19 -44.71 2.35 -50.52
C TYR A 19 -45.16 1.61 -49.26
N LYS A 20 -45.39 0.29 -49.31
CA LYS A 20 -45.78 -0.49 -48.11
C LYS A 20 -44.60 -0.89 -47.23
N VAL A 21 -43.39 -0.98 -47.79
CA VAL A 21 -42.18 -1.34 -47.02
C VAL A 21 -41.62 -0.14 -46.24
N LEU A 22 -41.90 1.09 -46.69
CA LEU A 22 -41.45 2.32 -46.02
C LEU A 22 -42.28 2.68 -44.77
N GLN A 23 -43.57 2.32 -44.73
CA GLN A 23 -44.44 2.64 -43.59
C GLN A 23 -44.31 1.65 -42.40
N MET A 24 -43.86 0.41 -42.63
CA MET A 24 -43.61 -0.56 -41.54
C MET A 24 -42.23 -0.41 -40.88
N LYS A 25 -41.31 0.36 -41.45
CA LYS A 25 -39.95 0.54 -40.90
C LYS A 25 -39.77 1.78 -40.02
N LEU A 26 -40.66 2.77 -40.08
CA LEU A 26 -40.59 3.95 -39.20
C LEU A 26 -40.78 3.65 -37.70
N PRO A 27 -41.73 2.80 -37.25
CA PRO A 27 -41.88 2.52 -35.82
C PRO A 27 -40.74 1.65 -35.28
N LEU A 28 -40.22 0.72 -36.08
CA LEU A 28 -39.10 -0.14 -35.69
C LEU A 28 -37.78 0.65 -35.58
N PHE A 29 -37.54 1.60 -36.48
CA PHE A 29 -36.35 2.47 -36.43
C PHE A 29 -36.40 3.45 -35.26
N ARG A 30 -37.59 3.99 -34.91
CA ARG A 30 -37.78 4.83 -33.71
C ARG A 30 -37.63 4.04 -32.41
N LEU A 31 -38.05 2.77 -32.38
CA LEU A 31 -37.84 1.88 -31.23
C LEU A 31 -36.37 1.52 -31.03
N ILE A 32 -35.62 1.25 -32.11
CA ILE A 32 -34.17 0.95 -32.03
C ILE A 32 -33.37 2.19 -31.61
N PHE A 33 -33.65 3.37 -32.17
CA PHE A 33 -33.01 4.62 -31.74
C PHE A 33 -33.40 5.03 -30.30
N GLY A 34 -34.65 4.79 -29.91
CA GLY A 34 -35.10 5.00 -28.53
C GLY A 34 -34.41 4.09 -27.53
N ALA A 35 -34.22 2.80 -27.86
CA ALA A 35 -33.49 1.84 -27.03
C ALA A 35 -31.98 2.13 -26.98
N LEU A 36 -31.37 2.59 -28.08
CA LEU A 36 -29.95 2.99 -28.10
C LEU A 36 -29.72 4.28 -27.30
N ALA A 37 -30.64 5.25 -27.40
CA ALA A 37 -30.60 6.46 -26.58
C ALA A 37 -30.86 6.13 -25.10
N PHE A 38 -31.79 5.23 -24.79
CA PHE A 38 -31.98 4.76 -23.41
C PHE A 38 -30.77 4.01 -22.87
N ALA A 39 -30.07 3.21 -23.69
CA ALA A 39 -28.82 2.53 -23.29
C ALA A 39 -27.65 3.51 -23.08
N LEU A 40 -27.63 4.63 -23.81
CA LEU A 40 -26.66 5.71 -23.64
C LEU A 40 -27.00 6.65 -22.46
N ILE A 41 -28.27 6.76 -22.06
CA ILE A 41 -28.74 7.55 -20.91
C ILE A 41 -28.80 6.71 -19.63
N SER A 42 -29.01 5.39 -19.74
CA SER A 42 -28.81 4.40 -18.67
C SER A 42 -27.32 4.08 -18.54
N GLY A 43 -26.48 5.13 -18.55
CA GLY A 43 -25.05 5.00 -18.35
C GLY A 43 -24.85 4.12 -17.12
N CYS A 44 -24.13 3.00 -17.30
CA CYS A 44 -23.69 2.17 -16.21
C CYS A 44 -23.01 3.09 -15.20
N SER A 45 -23.72 3.48 -14.14
CA SER A 45 -23.14 4.36 -13.13
C SER A 45 -22.08 3.53 -12.44
N MET A 46 -20.83 3.80 -12.79
CA MET A 46 -19.68 3.20 -12.15
C MET A 46 -19.84 3.36 -10.63
N SER A 47 -19.67 2.28 -9.87
CA SER A 47 -19.85 2.35 -8.42
C SER A 47 -18.90 3.41 -7.84
N PRO A 48 -19.27 4.08 -6.73
CA PRO A 48 -18.42 5.12 -6.14
C PRO A 48 -16.99 4.64 -5.87
N TYR A 49 -16.85 3.37 -5.44
CA TYR A 49 -15.54 2.71 -5.30
C TYR A 49 -14.76 2.66 -6.61
N ILE A 50 -15.36 2.12 -7.69
CA ILE A 50 -14.64 2.00 -8.96
C ILE A 50 -14.27 3.41 -9.44
N LYS A 51 -15.19 4.36 -9.37
CA LYS A 51 -14.97 5.76 -9.76
C LYS A 51 -13.79 6.38 -9.02
N ASP A 52 -13.70 6.20 -7.71
CA ASP A 52 -12.60 6.76 -6.91
C ASP A 52 -11.29 5.97 -7.12
N SER A 53 -11.36 4.65 -7.26
CA SER A 53 -10.18 3.78 -7.41
C SER A 53 -9.45 3.91 -8.75
N VAL A 54 -10.14 4.39 -9.79
CA VAL A 54 -9.56 4.65 -11.12
C VAL A 54 -9.26 6.13 -11.33
N ASP A 55 -9.69 7.00 -10.40
CA ASP A 55 -9.31 8.41 -10.38
C ASP A 55 -7.89 8.50 -9.85
N ASN A 56 -6.91 8.44 -10.75
CA ASN A 56 -5.51 8.54 -10.38
C ASN A 56 -5.28 9.82 -9.58
N PRO A 57 -4.50 9.77 -8.49
CA PRO A 57 -4.23 10.98 -7.72
C PRO A 57 -3.51 12.01 -8.60
N GLU A 58 -3.76 13.29 -8.32
CA GLU A 58 -3.02 14.35 -8.97
C GLU A 58 -1.53 14.22 -8.61
N VAL A 59 -0.66 14.43 -9.59
CA VAL A 59 0.79 14.35 -9.41
C VAL A 59 1.42 15.60 -10.01
N LYS A 60 2.47 16.09 -9.36
CA LYS A 60 3.35 17.14 -9.89
C LYS A 60 4.75 16.57 -10.04
N GLU A 61 5.56 17.21 -10.87
CA GLU A 61 6.99 16.89 -10.97
C GLU A 61 7.67 17.08 -9.62
N ALA A 62 8.58 16.17 -9.28
CA ALA A 62 9.36 16.26 -8.05
C ALA A 62 10.44 17.32 -8.20
N GLU A 63 10.42 18.34 -7.34
CA GLU A 63 11.49 19.35 -7.21
C GLU A 63 12.34 19.03 -5.97
N LEU A 64 13.01 17.87 -5.98
CA LEU A 64 13.86 17.44 -4.86
C LEU A 64 15.31 17.86 -5.08
N THR A 65 16.00 18.15 -3.98
CA THR A 65 17.46 18.28 -3.95
C THR A 65 18.13 16.92 -4.19
N GLU A 66 19.41 16.93 -4.57
CA GLU A 66 20.18 15.68 -4.76
C GLU A 66 20.18 14.82 -3.48
N ASP A 67 20.32 15.44 -2.32
CA ASP A 67 20.29 14.75 -1.03
C ASP A 67 18.92 14.14 -0.73
N GLU A 68 17.81 14.82 -1.05
CA GLU A 68 16.46 14.28 -0.89
C GLU A 68 16.22 13.09 -1.82
N TYR A 69 16.67 13.16 -3.08
CA TYR A 69 16.60 12.03 -4.01
C TYR A 69 17.36 10.82 -3.47
N LEU A 70 18.60 11.03 -3.00
CA LEU A 70 19.42 9.96 -2.45
C LEU A 70 18.83 9.40 -1.15
N ARG A 71 18.28 10.25 -0.28
CA ARG A 71 17.65 9.87 0.99
C ARG A 71 16.44 8.97 0.76
N ILE A 72 15.46 9.45 -0.01
CA ILE A 72 14.24 8.68 -0.29
C ILE A 72 14.59 7.45 -1.13
N GLY A 73 15.46 7.60 -2.13
CA GLY A 73 15.90 6.50 -2.98
C GLY A 73 16.58 5.38 -2.18
N TYR A 74 17.46 5.70 -1.24
CA TYR A 74 18.11 4.70 -0.39
C TYR A 74 17.13 3.98 0.53
N LEU A 75 16.21 4.73 1.17
CA LEU A 75 15.18 4.13 2.02
C LEU A 75 14.28 3.19 1.21
N ALA A 76 13.94 3.59 -0.02
CA ALA A 76 13.07 2.83 -0.91
C ALA A 76 13.80 1.85 -1.85
N ARG A 77 15.12 1.65 -1.68
CA ARG A 77 15.99 0.96 -2.65
C ARG A 77 15.60 -0.48 -2.99
N TYR A 78 14.81 -1.15 -2.15
CA TYR A 78 14.32 -2.50 -2.43
C TYR A 78 13.22 -2.53 -3.48
N LEU A 79 12.61 -1.39 -3.83
CA LEU A 79 11.72 -1.25 -5.00
C LEU A 79 12.50 -1.12 -6.32
N THR A 80 13.83 -1.01 -6.26
CA THR A 80 14.71 -0.80 -7.42
C THR A 80 15.47 -2.06 -7.79
N GLU A 81 15.91 -2.13 -9.04
CA GLU A 81 16.78 -3.18 -9.53
C GLU A 81 18.07 -3.28 -8.69
N THR A 82 18.68 -4.47 -8.63
CA THR A 82 19.88 -4.72 -7.81
C THR A 82 21.02 -3.73 -8.07
N ASP A 83 21.22 -3.35 -9.33
CA ASP A 83 22.29 -2.46 -9.78
C ASP A 83 22.10 -1.04 -9.23
N VAL A 84 20.85 -0.56 -9.27
CA VAL A 84 20.45 0.75 -8.77
C VAL A 84 20.56 0.78 -7.24
N ARG A 85 20.11 -0.27 -6.56
CA ARG A 85 20.24 -0.43 -5.11
C ARG A 85 21.69 -0.32 -4.65
N ASN A 86 22.62 -0.93 -5.39
CA ASN A 86 24.05 -0.85 -5.10
C ASN A 86 24.60 0.57 -5.32
N GLN A 87 24.18 1.25 -6.38
CA GLN A 87 24.57 2.64 -6.65
C GLN A 87 24.06 3.60 -5.56
N LEU A 88 22.79 3.47 -5.16
CA LEU A 88 22.21 4.24 -4.05
C LEU A 88 23.02 4.04 -2.77
N SER A 89 23.36 2.78 -2.45
CA SER A 89 24.15 2.44 -1.25
C SER A 89 25.58 3.00 -1.29
N ALA A 90 26.18 3.09 -2.48
CA ALA A 90 27.50 3.69 -2.64
C ALA A 90 27.46 5.22 -2.52
N LYS A 91 26.48 5.87 -3.16
CA LYS A 91 26.33 7.33 -3.16
C LYS A 91 25.95 7.87 -1.77
N ILE A 92 25.06 7.21 -1.04
CA ILE A 92 24.59 7.69 0.26
C ILE A 92 25.74 7.86 1.26
N ARG A 93 26.73 6.94 1.23
CA ARG A 93 27.91 6.97 2.11
C ARG A 93 28.88 8.11 1.79
N GLN A 94 28.74 8.74 0.64
CA GLN A 94 29.58 9.86 0.21
C GLN A 94 28.95 11.21 0.55
N THR A 95 27.68 11.24 0.92
CA THR A 95 26.97 12.48 1.29
C THR A 95 27.54 13.07 2.58
N GLU A 96 27.51 14.41 2.68
CA GLU A 96 28.04 15.14 3.84
C GLU A 96 27.26 14.79 5.11
N TYR A 97 25.93 14.78 5.03
CA TYR A 97 25.06 14.56 6.20
C TYR A 97 25.23 13.16 6.82
N VAL A 98 25.46 12.10 6.03
CA VAL A 98 25.77 10.76 6.58
C VAL A 98 27.11 10.77 7.31
N ARG A 99 28.12 11.41 6.72
CA ARG A 99 29.47 11.47 7.29
C ARG A 99 29.52 12.29 8.58
N GLU A 100 28.76 13.38 8.65
CA GLU A 100 28.61 14.19 9.85
C GLU A 100 27.89 13.42 10.96
N TRP A 101 26.81 12.72 10.62
CA TRP A 101 26.08 11.91 11.58
C TRP A 101 26.93 10.80 12.16
N ASP A 102 27.66 10.04 11.32
CA ASP A 102 28.56 8.96 11.76
C ASP A 102 29.58 9.45 12.80
N TYR A 103 30.10 10.68 12.65
CA TYR A 103 31.04 11.28 13.61
C TYR A 103 30.38 11.56 14.97
N VAL A 104 29.16 12.08 14.97
CA VAL A 104 28.39 12.37 16.20
C VAL A 104 27.94 11.07 16.87
N ASP A 105 27.46 10.10 16.09
CA ASP A 105 26.96 8.81 16.56
C ASP A 105 28.08 7.98 17.24
N HIS A 106 29.31 8.04 16.71
CA HIS A 106 30.46 7.40 17.35
C HIS A 106 30.75 7.93 18.77
N SER A 107 30.40 9.18 19.07
CA SER A 107 30.60 9.76 20.40
C SER A 107 29.50 9.37 21.40
N ILE A 108 28.25 9.17 20.92
CA ILE A 108 27.07 8.87 21.75
C ILE A 108 26.88 7.36 21.93
N HIS A 109 27.08 6.56 20.88
CA HIS A 109 26.92 5.10 20.97
C HIS A 109 28.06 4.41 21.73
N ALA A 110 29.26 4.98 21.77
CA ALA A 110 30.35 4.41 22.57
C ALA A 110 30.03 4.35 24.07
N SER A 111 29.16 5.23 24.58
CA SER A 111 28.69 5.20 25.97
C SER A 111 27.52 4.25 26.24
N MET A 112 26.76 3.83 25.21
CA MET A 112 25.63 2.91 25.37
C MET A 112 25.98 1.46 25.00
N ALA A 113 26.96 1.26 24.11
CA ALA A 113 27.37 -0.07 23.64
C ALA A 113 28.09 -0.92 24.71
N THR A 114 28.50 -0.34 25.84
CA THR A 114 29.15 -1.09 26.92
C THR A 114 28.19 -1.96 27.74
N ASP A 115 26.87 -1.75 27.66
CA ASP A 115 25.89 -2.50 28.46
C ASP A 115 25.13 -3.59 27.68
N LEU A 116 25.25 -3.67 26.35
CA LEU A 116 24.43 -4.54 25.49
C LEU A 116 25.09 -5.87 25.05
N VAL A 117 26.26 -6.23 25.59
CA VAL A 117 27.02 -7.43 25.17
C VAL A 117 26.95 -8.56 26.21
N VAL A 118 25.76 -8.95 26.70
CA VAL A 118 25.53 -10.31 27.24
C VAL A 118 24.03 -10.65 27.17
N GLY A 119 23.59 -11.36 26.13
CA GLY A 119 22.23 -11.92 26.08
C GLY A 119 21.99 -12.74 24.82
N GLU A 120 21.91 -14.05 24.97
CA GLU A 120 21.76 -15.03 23.89
C GLU A 120 20.51 -14.78 23.03
N LEU A 121 20.72 -14.45 21.74
CA LEU A 121 19.67 -14.40 20.72
C LEU A 121 19.22 -15.83 20.40
N GLY A 122 18.17 -16.29 21.08
CA GLY A 122 17.55 -17.59 20.84
C GLY A 122 16.06 -17.55 21.13
N SER A 123 15.26 -17.11 20.15
CA SER A 123 13.83 -17.45 20.12
C SER A 123 13.46 -18.02 18.74
N ASP A 124 12.91 -19.24 18.75
CA ASP A 124 12.58 -20.09 17.59
C ASP A 124 11.53 -19.47 16.63
N LEU A 125 10.99 -18.29 16.94
CA LEU A 125 10.07 -17.56 16.07
C LEU A 125 10.80 -16.66 15.05
N GLY A 126 12.05 -16.24 15.36
CA GLY A 126 12.88 -15.43 14.46
C GLY A 126 13.39 -16.20 13.24
N ALA A 127 13.65 -17.49 13.38
CA ALA A 127 14.13 -18.34 12.29
C ALA A 127 13.03 -18.74 11.29
N GLY A 128 11.77 -18.87 11.75
CA GLY A 128 10.66 -19.34 10.92
C GLY A 128 10.04 -18.26 10.03
N ILE A 129 10.09 -16.99 10.45
CA ILE A 129 9.46 -15.87 9.74
C ILE A 129 10.48 -15.17 8.81
N GLY A 130 11.74 -15.00 9.24
CA GLY A 130 12.80 -14.41 8.40
C GLY A 130 13.08 -15.20 7.12
N ALA A 131 12.98 -16.53 7.16
CA ALA A 131 13.15 -17.38 5.98
C ALA A 131 11.98 -17.29 4.98
N ALA A 132 10.76 -16.97 5.44
CA ALA A 132 9.58 -16.92 4.59
C ALA A 132 9.49 -15.60 3.79
N ILE A 133 9.93 -14.48 4.35
CA ILE A 133 9.90 -13.18 3.65
C ILE A 133 11.05 -13.00 2.67
N PHE A 134 12.21 -13.63 2.92
CA PHE A 134 13.27 -13.71 1.92
C PHE A 134 12.79 -14.37 0.62
N VAL A 135 11.79 -15.27 0.69
CA VAL A 135 11.23 -15.98 -0.47
C VAL A 135 10.11 -15.20 -1.16
N ALA A 136 9.35 -14.35 -0.46
CA ALA A 136 8.29 -13.55 -1.08
C ALA A 136 8.82 -12.39 -1.95
N GLY A 137 10.03 -11.88 -1.65
CA GLY A 137 10.69 -10.82 -2.42
C GLY A 137 11.48 -11.30 -3.65
N MET A 138 11.49 -12.61 -3.96
CA MET A 138 12.28 -13.20 -5.06
C MET A 138 11.55 -13.29 -6.42
N LEU A 139 10.48 -12.52 -6.65
CA LEU A 139 9.59 -12.71 -7.83
C LEU A 139 9.60 -11.58 -8.87
N SER A 140 10.63 -10.73 -8.88
CA SER A 140 11.02 -9.98 -10.08
C SER A 140 12.30 -10.60 -10.64
N GLY A 141 12.43 -10.64 -11.97
CA GLY A 141 13.65 -11.16 -12.62
C GLY A 141 14.91 -10.33 -12.36
N ASP A 142 14.76 -9.12 -11.79
CA ASP A 142 15.80 -8.12 -11.55
C ASP A 142 16.15 -7.91 -10.05
N GLY A 143 15.42 -8.57 -9.14
CA GLY A 143 15.64 -8.52 -7.69
C GLY A 143 15.02 -7.32 -6.96
N SER A 144 14.18 -6.54 -7.64
CA SER A 144 13.26 -5.57 -7.02
C SER A 144 12.10 -6.26 -6.28
N MET A 145 11.52 -5.58 -5.30
CA MET A 145 10.34 -6.05 -4.57
C MET A 145 9.11 -5.27 -5.00
N ASP A 146 7.97 -5.95 -5.12
CA ASP A 146 6.71 -5.31 -5.49
C ASP A 146 6.21 -4.33 -4.41
N GLU A 147 6.55 -4.59 -3.15
CA GLU A 147 6.14 -3.81 -1.98
C GLU A 147 7.27 -3.80 -0.94
N ILE A 148 7.42 -2.68 -0.24
CA ILE A 148 8.30 -2.52 0.90
C ILE A 148 7.54 -1.85 2.04
N SER A 149 7.92 -2.16 3.27
CA SER A 149 7.42 -1.47 4.45
C SER A 149 8.40 -1.68 5.59
N GLN A 150 8.85 -0.60 6.21
CA GLN A 150 9.84 -0.66 7.28
C GLN A 150 9.51 0.29 8.43
N ILE A 151 9.72 -0.17 9.66
CA ILE A 151 9.64 0.66 10.85
C ILE A 151 11.04 0.87 11.44
N PHE A 152 11.31 2.09 11.89
CA PHE A 152 12.54 2.51 12.55
C PHE A 152 12.21 2.99 13.96
N LEU A 153 12.90 2.46 14.96
CA LEU A 153 12.67 2.79 16.36
C LEU A 153 13.93 3.34 17.03
N PRO A 154 13.77 4.36 17.89
CA PRO A 154 14.85 4.88 18.71
C PRO A 154 15.31 3.86 19.77
N PRO A 155 16.43 4.10 20.48
CA PRO A 155 16.83 3.30 21.64
C PRO A 155 15.85 3.39 22.81
N GLU A 156 15.08 4.48 22.92
CA GLU A 156 14.08 4.69 23.96
C GLU A 156 12.77 5.18 23.34
N MET A 157 11.65 4.55 23.70
CA MET A 157 10.32 4.94 23.22
C MET A 157 9.35 5.02 24.40
N ASP A 158 8.62 6.13 24.50
CA ASP A 158 7.65 6.38 25.57
C ASP A 158 8.22 6.24 27.00
N GLY A 159 9.51 6.53 27.18
CA GLY A 159 10.20 6.42 28.47
C GLY A 159 10.78 5.04 28.78
N GLU A 160 10.63 4.07 27.87
CA GLU A 160 11.14 2.71 28.02
C GLU A 160 12.34 2.47 27.08
N LEU A 161 13.43 1.93 27.65
CA LEU A 161 14.59 1.49 26.88
C LEU A 161 14.25 0.22 26.09
N LEU A 162 14.66 0.18 24.84
CA LEU A 162 14.50 -0.96 23.94
C LEU A 162 15.85 -1.69 23.87
N GLU A 163 16.03 -2.72 24.70
CA GLU A 163 17.27 -3.49 24.82
C GLU A 163 17.19 -4.83 24.10
N THR A 164 15.97 -5.36 23.86
CA THR A 164 15.77 -6.64 23.18
C THR A 164 14.87 -6.53 21.93
N PRO A 165 14.99 -7.49 20.98
CA PRO A 165 14.08 -7.56 19.83
C PRO A 165 12.60 -7.63 20.22
N GLU A 166 12.28 -8.26 21.34
CA GLU A 166 10.91 -8.39 21.85
C GLU A 166 10.36 -7.05 22.35
N GLN A 167 11.18 -6.24 23.03
CA GLN A 167 10.80 -4.88 23.45
C GLN A 167 10.61 -3.98 22.22
N ALA A 168 11.53 -4.05 21.26
CA ALA A 168 11.39 -3.31 20.00
C ALA A 168 10.12 -3.73 19.22
N ARG A 169 9.81 -5.03 19.17
CA ARG A 169 8.58 -5.54 18.56
C ARG A 169 7.33 -5.02 19.26
N ALA A 170 7.29 -5.03 20.59
CA ALA A 170 6.17 -4.48 21.35
C ALA A 170 6.00 -2.97 21.10
N ALA A 171 7.09 -2.20 21.10
CA ALA A 171 7.10 -0.79 20.76
C ALA A 171 6.60 -0.53 19.32
N GLY A 172 7.02 -1.36 18.36
CA GLY A 172 6.52 -1.32 16.98
C GLY A 172 5.02 -1.60 16.86
N VAL A 173 4.51 -2.61 17.58
CA VAL A 173 3.06 -2.89 17.63
C VAL A 173 2.30 -1.70 18.21
N ASN A 174 2.80 -1.11 19.30
CA ASN A 174 2.21 0.08 19.92
C ASN A 174 2.24 1.29 19.00
N LEU A 175 3.34 1.51 18.26
CA LEU A 175 3.46 2.57 17.25
C LEU A 175 2.37 2.43 16.19
N VAL A 176 2.21 1.24 15.61
CA VAL A 176 1.20 0.98 14.57
C VAL A 176 -0.19 1.18 15.13
N ARG A 177 -0.51 0.56 16.27
CA ARG A 177 -1.83 0.70 16.91
C ARG A 177 -2.16 2.16 17.21
N GLY A 178 -1.24 2.90 17.83
CA GLY A 178 -1.44 4.32 18.16
C GLY A 178 -1.70 5.18 16.92
N ARG A 179 -1.07 4.88 15.78
CA ARG A 179 -1.37 5.57 14.52
C ARG A 179 -2.72 5.20 13.95
N LEU A 180 -3.13 3.94 14.05
CA LEU A 180 -4.46 3.51 13.62
C LEU A 180 -5.56 4.13 14.49
N GLU A 181 -5.33 4.26 15.80
CA GLU A 181 -6.22 4.98 16.73
C GLU A 181 -6.34 6.46 16.35
N GLN A 182 -5.23 7.13 16.04
CA GLN A 182 -5.25 8.52 15.56
C GLN A 182 -6.03 8.67 14.25
N VAL A 183 -5.83 7.75 13.29
CA VAL A 183 -6.59 7.73 12.03
C VAL A 183 -8.08 7.51 12.30
N ALA A 184 -8.45 6.54 13.14
CA ALA A 184 -9.84 6.29 13.49
C ALA A 184 -10.50 7.54 14.10
N GLY A 185 -9.80 8.19 15.05
CA GLY A 185 -10.29 9.41 15.70
C GLY A 185 -10.53 10.56 14.71
N LYS A 186 -9.64 10.75 13.73
CA LYS A 186 -9.80 11.76 12.67
C LYS A 186 -10.96 11.46 11.72
N LEU A 187 -11.25 10.18 11.51
CA LEU A 187 -12.42 9.71 10.76
C LEU A 187 -13.73 9.76 11.57
N GLY A 188 -13.68 10.23 12.82
CA GLY A 188 -14.85 10.33 13.70
C GLY A 188 -15.28 9.00 14.31
N SER A 189 -14.36 8.06 14.43
CA SER A 189 -14.60 6.68 14.85
C SER A 189 -13.59 6.20 15.88
N GLU A 190 -13.81 5.01 16.44
CA GLU A 190 -12.86 4.30 17.29
C GLU A 190 -12.26 3.11 16.56
N LEU A 191 -11.04 2.72 16.95
CA LEU A 191 -10.38 1.51 16.46
C LEU A 191 -10.86 0.31 17.30
N SER A 192 -11.46 -0.68 16.64
CA SER A 192 -11.79 -1.98 17.25
C SER A 192 -10.73 -3.01 16.90
N CYS A 193 -10.40 -3.90 17.83
CA CYS A 193 -9.54 -5.04 17.57
C CYS A 193 -10.39 -6.30 17.43
N GLU A 194 -10.32 -6.93 16.25
CA GLU A 194 -11.09 -8.13 15.91
C GLU A 194 -10.28 -9.41 16.17
N PHE A 195 -8.95 -9.34 16.04
CA PHE A 195 -8.04 -10.47 16.25
C PHE A 195 -6.62 -10.01 16.60
N GLY A 196 -5.91 -10.77 17.45
CA GLY A 196 -4.48 -10.56 17.70
C GLY A 196 -4.14 -9.25 18.42
N CYS A 197 -4.97 -8.84 19.39
CA CYS A 197 -4.80 -7.55 20.06
C CYS A 197 -3.47 -7.48 20.82
N GLY A 198 -2.59 -6.56 20.41
CA GLY A 198 -1.25 -6.42 20.98
C GLY A 198 -0.23 -7.41 20.39
N GLU A 199 -0.61 -8.20 19.40
CA GLU A 199 0.29 -9.10 18.68
C GLU A 199 0.80 -8.45 17.38
N PRO A 200 1.94 -8.92 16.83
CA PRO A 200 2.50 -8.41 15.58
C PRO A 200 1.59 -8.67 14.38
N TYR A 201 0.80 -9.75 14.44
CA TYR A 201 -0.26 -10.03 13.49
C TYR A 201 -1.60 -9.69 14.10
N ALA A 202 -2.28 -8.68 13.57
CA ALA A 202 -3.54 -8.20 14.13
C ALA A 202 -4.53 -7.80 13.03
N ILE A 203 -5.81 -7.88 13.36
CA ILE A 203 -6.90 -7.41 12.51
C ILE A 203 -7.69 -6.39 13.30
N TYR A 204 -7.75 -5.17 12.77
CA TYR A 204 -8.51 -4.07 13.33
C TYR A 204 -9.68 -3.70 12.43
N SER A 205 -10.70 -3.09 12.99
CA SER A 205 -11.79 -2.49 12.23
C SER A 205 -12.05 -1.06 12.67
N ILE A 206 -12.49 -0.22 11.73
CA ILE A 206 -12.96 1.14 11.95
C ILE A 206 -14.35 1.23 11.32
N ARG A 207 -15.37 1.40 12.15
CA ARG A 207 -16.74 1.62 11.68
C ARG A 207 -16.97 3.11 11.48
N LEU A 208 -17.14 3.52 10.22
CA LEU A 208 -17.29 4.92 9.84
C LEU A 208 -18.70 5.44 10.11
N PRO A 209 -18.87 6.75 10.41
CA PRO A 209 -20.17 7.39 10.43
C PRO A 209 -20.84 7.34 9.04
N GLU A 210 -22.17 7.48 8.97
CA GLU A 210 -22.92 7.44 7.70
C GLU A 210 -22.47 8.52 6.70
N THR A 211 -21.98 9.65 7.22
CA THR A 211 -21.46 10.77 6.42
C THR A 211 -20.02 11.07 6.82
N PRO A 212 -19.14 11.44 5.85
CA PRO A 212 -17.79 11.90 6.15
C PRO A 212 -17.78 13.04 7.17
N VAL A 213 -16.71 13.13 7.95
CA VAL A 213 -16.49 14.26 8.86
C VAL A 213 -16.44 15.56 8.04
N SER A 214 -17.06 16.62 8.56
CA SER A 214 -17.30 17.88 7.85
C SER A 214 -16.03 18.48 7.23
N GLY A 215 -16.03 18.67 5.91
CA GLY A 215 -14.95 19.34 5.16
C GLY A 215 -14.26 18.46 4.12
N GLU A 216 -14.46 17.14 4.17
CA GLU A 216 -13.82 16.18 3.27
C GLU A 216 -14.82 15.64 2.24
N ASN A 217 -14.48 15.75 0.95
CA ASN A 217 -15.29 15.25 -0.15
C ASN A 217 -14.70 13.94 -0.71
N TYR A 218 -14.86 12.84 0.04
CA TYR A 218 -14.52 11.51 -0.47
C TYR A 218 -15.61 11.00 -1.41
N VAL A 219 -15.24 10.59 -2.62
CA VAL A 219 -16.18 9.98 -3.59
C VAL A 219 -16.63 8.61 -3.10
N TYR A 220 -15.72 7.85 -2.47
CA TYR A 220 -16.01 6.57 -1.86
C TYR A 220 -15.88 6.66 -0.33
N TRP A 221 -16.98 6.42 0.38
CA TRP A 221 -17.05 6.37 1.84
C TRP A 221 -17.69 5.04 2.27
N PRO A 222 -16.89 4.05 2.69
CA PRO A 222 -17.39 2.73 3.10
C PRO A 222 -18.04 2.81 4.50
N LYS A 223 -18.80 1.78 4.87
CA LYS A 223 -19.34 1.67 6.24
C LYS A 223 -18.26 1.24 7.24
N ASP A 224 -17.39 0.33 6.83
CA ASP A 224 -16.36 -0.23 7.69
C ASP A 224 -15.05 -0.37 6.89
N ILE A 225 -13.94 -0.05 7.55
CA ILE A 225 -12.58 -0.31 7.08
C ILE A 225 -12.01 -1.41 7.96
N VAL A 226 -11.51 -2.47 7.35
CA VAL A 226 -10.80 -3.56 8.04
C VAL A 226 -9.33 -3.51 7.67
N ILE A 227 -8.48 -3.56 8.69
CA ILE A 227 -7.04 -3.34 8.58
C ILE A 227 -6.32 -4.56 9.12
N THR A 228 -5.64 -5.30 8.24
CA THR A 228 -4.71 -6.35 8.66
C THR A 228 -3.32 -5.75 8.80
N VAL A 229 -2.70 -5.96 9.95
CA VAL A 229 -1.31 -5.61 10.24
C VAL A 229 -0.51 -6.90 10.37
N ASP A 230 0.65 -6.94 9.72
CA ASP A 230 1.64 -8.00 9.91
C ASP A 230 3.01 -7.37 10.09
N LEU A 231 3.43 -7.28 11.35
CA LEU A 231 4.72 -6.76 11.75
C LEU A 231 5.68 -7.92 12.01
N LEU A 232 6.76 -7.97 11.25
CA LEU A 232 7.79 -8.97 11.41
C LEU A 232 8.81 -8.54 12.48
N GLY A 233 9.80 -9.40 12.71
CA GLY A 233 10.82 -9.17 13.73
C GLY A 233 11.60 -7.86 13.55
N PHE A 234 12.08 -7.34 14.67
CA PHE A 234 13.03 -6.23 14.70
C PHE A 234 14.44 -6.75 14.86
N VAL A 235 15.37 -6.08 14.19
CA VAL A 235 16.80 -6.34 14.27
C VAL A 235 17.52 -5.07 14.75
N PRO A 236 18.63 -5.22 15.50
CA PRO A 236 19.43 -4.06 15.87
C PRO A 236 20.04 -3.43 14.62
N VAL A 237 20.21 -2.11 14.64
CA VAL A 237 20.91 -1.37 13.58
C VAL A 237 22.41 -1.62 13.72
N GLU A 238 23.04 -2.05 12.62
CA GLU A 238 24.48 -2.28 12.58
C GLU A 238 25.26 -0.97 12.63
N LYS A 239 26.45 -1.02 13.22
CA LYS A 239 27.37 0.12 13.25
C LYS A 239 27.72 0.57 11.83
N GLY A 240 27.49 1.85 11.52
CA GLY A 240 27.78 2.44 10.21
C GLY A 240 26.68 2.20 9.15
N ASP A 241 25.49 1.77 9.58
CA ASP A 241 24.28 1.90 8.79
C ASP A 241 23.83 3.38 8.76
N PRO A 242 23.64 3.98 7.57
CA PRO A 242 23.29 5.39 7.45
C PRO A 242 21.85 5.72 7.92
N VAL A 243 21.04 4.73 8.29
CA VAL A 243 19.60 4.92 8.54
C VAL A 243 19.29 6.05 9.52
N SER A 244 20.04 6.21 10.62
CA SER A 244 19.82 7.29 11.60
C SER A 244 19.91 8.68 10.97
N ALA A 245 20.93 8.89 10.13
CA ALA A 245 21.12 10.13 9.38
C ALA A 245 19.97 10.38 8.38
N LEU A 246 19.43 9.31 7.80
CA LEU A 246 18.36 9.39 6.80
C LEU A 246 16.98 9.62 7.42
N VAL A 247 16.71 9.11 8.62
CA VAL A 247 15.42 9.33 9.28
C VAL A 247 15.43 10.54 10.23
N GLY A 248 16.62 11.09 10.50
CA GLY A 248 16.79 12.31 11.31
C GLY A 248 16.70 12.08 12.82
N PHE A 249 16.82 10.84 13.29
CA PHE A 249 16.88 10.49 14.71
C PHE A 249 17.76 9.24 14.92
N PRO A 250 18.33 9.04 16.13
CA PRO A 250 19.12 7.84 16.41
C PRO A 250 18.26 6.58 16.34
N VAL A 251 18.53 5.67 15.42
CA VAL A 251 17.81 4.40 15.27
C VAL A 251 18.60 3.28 15.91
N ALA A 252 18.01 2.60 16.89
CA ALA A 252 18.60 1.41 17.51
C ALA A 252 18.02 0.12 16.91
N TRP A 253 16.76 0.15 16.48
CA TRP A 253 16.05 -1.00 15.96
C TRP A 253 15.33 -0.69 14.66
N LYS A 254 15.29 -1.66 13.77
CA LYS A 254 14.49 -1.58 12.55
C LYS A 254 13.89 -2.93 12.20
N THR A 255 12.79 -2.95 11.45
CA THR A 255 12.37 -4.18 10.82
C THR A 255 13.34 -4.58 9.70
N GLU A 256 13.39 -5.86 9.37
CA GLU A 256 14.24 -6.33 8.26
C GLU A 256 13.88 -5.64 6.93
N PRO A 257 14.79 -5.60 5.96
CA PRO A 257 14.48 -5.18 4.60
C PRO A 257 13.27 -5.88 3.96
N GLY A 258 12.55 -5.13 3.11
CA GLY A 258 11.41 -5.64 2.33
C GLY A 258 10.07 -5.25 2.91
N ASN A 259 9.05 -6.10 2.77
CA ASN A 259 7.68 -5.84 3.22
C ASN A 259 7.45 -6.40 4.64
N THR A 260 8.03 -5.74 5.64
CA THR A 260 8.17 -6.29 7.01
C THR A 260 7.33 -5.57 8.06
N ALA A 261 6.70 -4.46 7.71
CA ALA A 261 5.66 -3.78 8.48
C ALA A 261 4.38 -3.65 7.65
N PHE A 262 3.83 -4.78 7.21
CA PHE A 262 2.77 -4.82 6.22
C PHE A 262 1.44 -4.31 6.77
N LEU A 263 0.70 -3.57 5.92
CA LEU A 263 -0.64 -3.11 6.24
C LEU A 263 -1.59 -3.26 5.03
N ARG A 264 -2.69 -3.98 5.26
CA ARG A 264 -3.77 -4.17 4.28
C ARG A 264 -5.06 -3.53 4.72
N MET A 265 -5.56 -2.60 3.91
CA MET A 265 -6.86 -1.97 4.12
C MET A 265 -7.87 -2.48 3.12
N VAL A 266 -8.94 -3.06 3.64
CA VAL A 266 -10.08 -3.54 2.85
C VAL A 266 -11.39 -3.00 3.41
N THR A 267 -12.44 -3.06 2.61
CA THR A 267 -13.80 -2.64 3.01
C THR A 267 -14.81 -3.66 2.53
N GLU A 268 -16.04 -3.55 3.05
CA GLU A 268 -17.13 -4.50 2.78
C GLU A 268 -16.72 -5.92 3.18
N PRO A 269 -16.36 -6.16 4.47
CA PRO A 269 -16.10 -7.51 4.94
C PRO A 269 -17.40 -8.31 5.03
N ASP A 270 -17.28 -9.63 5.01
CA ASP A 270 -18.39 -10.51 5.36
C ASP A 270 -18.63 -10.49 6.89
N TYR A 271 -19.87 -10.68 7.31
CA TYR A 271 -20.29 -10.65 8.72
C TYR A 271 -20.99 -11.94 9.13
N LEU A 272 -20.75 -12.36 10.36
CA LEU A 272 -21.53 -13.42 11.02
C LEU A 272 -22.91 -12.89 11.45
N GLU A 273 -23.81 -13.81 11.82
CA GLU A 273 -25.18 -13.46 12.25
C GLU A 273 -25.21 -12.54 13.49
N ASP A 274 -24.17 -12.60 14.33
CA ASP A 274 -24.02 -11.73 15.50
C ASP A 274 -23.48 -10.32 15.18
N GLY A 275 -23.15 -10.06 13.91
CA GLY A 275 -22.63 -8.79 13.42
C GLY A 275 -21.13 -8.59 13.59
N SER A 276 -20.40 -9.61 14.05
CA SER A 276 -18.92 -9.62 14.03
C SER A 276 -18.40 -9.90 12.62
N ILE A 277 -17.16 -9.47 12.34
CA ILE A 277 -16.51 -9.73 11.04
C ILE A 277 -16.19 -11.22 10.92
N GLU A 278 -16.54 -11.82 9.78
CA GLU A 278 -16.20 -13.21 9.50
C GLU A 278 -14.68 -13.36 9.25
N LEU A 279 -14.04 -14.16 10.09
CA LEU A 279 -12.62 -14.47 10.02
C LEU A 279 -12.40 -15.95 9.72
N TYR A 280 -11.50 -16.25 8.77
CA TYR A 280 -11.14 -17.61 8.42
C TYR A 280 -9.66 -17.91 8.69
N ASP A 281 -9.35 -19.15 9.03
CA ASP A 281 -7.98 -19.60 9.26
C ASP A 281 -7.14 -19.62 7.97
N ILE A 282 -5.92 -19.11 8.05
CA ILE A 282 -4.93 -19.17 6.97
C ILE A 282 -4.00 -20.35 7.23
N GLY A 283 -4.37 -21.52 6.70
CA GLY A 283 -3.60 -22.75 6.90
C GLY A 283 -3.40 -23.07 8.39
N ASP A 284 -2.24 -23.64 8.74
CA ASP A 284 -1.93 -24.10 10.10
C ASP A 284 -1.16 -23.05 10.94
N SER A 285 -1.02 -21.81 10.46
CA SER A 285 -0.16 -20.81 11.11
C SER A 285 -0.80 -20.08 12.31
N GLY A 286 -2.06 -20.42 12.64
CA GLY A 286 -2.86 -19.69 13.63
C GLY A 286 -3.22 -18.25 13.25
N ARG A 287 -2.94 -17.83 12.00
CA ARG A 287 -3.30 -16.51 11.47
C ARG A 287 -4.72 -16.56 10.90
N LYS A 288 -5.42 -15.44 10.99
CA LYS A 288 -6.77 -15.26 10.45
C LYS A 288 -6.76 -14.31 9.26
N ALA A 289 -7.64 -14.49 8.30
CA ALA A 289 -7.89 -13.53 7.24
C ALA A 289 -9.36 -13.09 7.22
N VAL A 290 -9.58 -11.93 6.61
CA VAL A 290 -10.89 -11.34 6.38
C VAL A 290 -11.25 -11.55 4.92
N SER A 291 -12.46 -12.06 4.68
CA SER A 291 -13.06 -12.03 3.34
C SER A 291 -13.59 -10.63 3.10
N ALA A 292 -13.03 -9.94 2.10
CA ALA A 292 -13.44 -8.57 1.75
C ALA A 292 -13.19 -8.29 0.28
N TRP A 293 -14.09 -7.51 -0.32
CA TRP A 293 -14.13 -7.32 -1.77
C TRP A 293 -13.21 -6.20 -2.27
N ARG A 294 -13.06 -5.11 -1.51
CA ARG A 294 -12.49 -3.85 -2.02
C ARG A 294 -11.24 -3.44 -1.28
N ARG A 295 -10.18 -3.07 -2.01
CA ARG A 295 -8.93 -2.54 -1.45
C ARG A 295 -8.96 -1.02 -1.47
N LEU A 296 -8.57 -0.36 -0.39
CA LEU A 296 -8.60 1.11 -0.34
C LEU A 296 -7.40 1.78 -1.02
N TYR A 297 -6.36 1.04 -1.41
CA TYR A 297 -5.07 1.60 -1.82
C TYR A 297 -5.13 2.65 -2.95
N GLY A 298 -6.08 2.53 -3.88
CA GLY A 298 -6.24 3.49 -4.98
C GLY A 298 -7.30 4.58 -4.74
N THR A 299 -7.96 4.59 -3.58
CA THR A 299 -9.04 5.54 -3.27
C THR A 299 -8.50 6.77 -2.54
N LYS A 300 -9.16 7.92 -2.65
CA LYS A 300 -8.73 9.16 -1.95
C LYS A 300 -8.70 8.98 -0.44
N LEU A 301 -9.65 8.23 0.11
CA LEU A 301 -9.68 7.86 1.52
C LEU A 301 -8.46 7.02 1.90
N GLY A 302 -8.15 5.98 1.13
CA GLY A 302 -6.98 5.13 1.39
C GLY A 302 -5.65 5.87 1.29
N LEU A 303 -5.51 6.81 0.34
CA LEU A 303 -4.32 7.67 0.22
C LEU A 303 -4.20 8.60 1.43
N SER A 304 -5.31 9.18 1.91
CA SER A 304 -5.33 10.06 3.10
C SER A 304 -4.96 9.29 4.38
N ILE A 305 -5.48 8.07 4.53
CA ILE A 305 -5.10 7.16 5.62
C ILE A 305 -3.61 6.83 5.55
N ARG A 306 -3.08 6.43 4.38
CA ARG A 306 -1.64 6.13 4.23
C ARG A 306 -0.77 7.32 4.58
N ARG A 307 -1.11 8.51 4.11
CA ARG A 307 -0.39 9.75 4.44
C ARG A 307 -0.34 9.99 5.94
N SER A 308 -1.46 9.74 6.62
CA SER A 308 -1.59 9.89 8.07
C SER A 308 -0.80 8.83 8.84
N LEU A 309 -0.77 7.58 8.35
CA LEU A 309 0.01 6.50 8.95
C LEU A 309 1.52 6.69 8.76
N HIS A 310 1.96 7.38 7.72
CA HIS A 310 3.38 7.57 7.40
C HIS A 310 3.79 9.04 7.51
N HIS A 311 3.14 9.80 8.41
CA HIS A 311 3.31 11.25 8.53
C HIS A 311 4.68 11.69 9.10
N ASP A 312 5.43 10.78 9.69
CA ASP A 312 6.77 11.03 10.23
C ASP A 312 7.81 10.09 9.59
N THR A 313 9.04 10.12 10.11
CA THR A 313 10.16 9.34 9.59
C THR A 313 10.32 7.95 10.20
N LYS A 314 9.42 7.50 11.10
CA LYS A 314 9.53 6.18 11.76
C LYS A 314 8.94 5.04 10.95
N TRP A 315 8.14 5.32 9.93
CA TRP A 315 7.50 4.28 9.11
C TRP A 315 7.56 4.66 7.64
N LEU A 316 8.20 3.82 6.86
CA LEU A 316 8.27 3.87 5.41
C LEU A 316 7.34 2.81 4.82
N TRP A 317 6.65 3.13 3.74
CA TRP A 317 5.97 2.15 2.90
C TRP A 317 6.17 2.50 1.43
N GLY A 318 6.19 1.49 0.55
CA GLY A 318 6.15 1.74 -0.88
C GLY A 318 5.73 0.53 -1.70
N ILE A 319 5.29 0.79 -2.92
CA ILE A 319 4.77 -0.21 -3.85
C ILE A 319 5.20 0.11 -5.28
N GLU A 320 5.66 -0.90 -5.99
CA GLU A 320 5.98 -0.83 -7.41
C GLU A 320 4.73 -0.99 -8.27
N ARG A 321 3.83 -1.89 -7.88
CA ARG A 321 2.60 -2.20 -8.63
C ARG A 321 1.49 -1.20 -8.31
N GLY A 322 1.29 -0.26 -9.21
CA GLY A 322 0.23 0.76 -9.16
C GLY A 322 0.52 1.87 -10.15
N HIS A 323 -0.48 2.69 -10.48
CA HIS A 323 -0.24 3.92 -11.23
C HIS A 323 -0.71 5.14 -10.43
N PRO A 324 0.22 6.00 -9.97
CA PRO A 324 1.69 5.81 -10.01
C PRO A 324 2.18 4.71 -9.04
N SER A 325 3.40 4.23 -9.24
CA SER A 325 4.16 3.53 -8.19
C SER A 325 4.52 4.55 -7.11
N LEU A 326 4.56 4.15 -5.84
CA LEU A 326 4.51 5.08 -4.71
C LEU A 326 5.44 4.70 -3.57
N VAL A 327 5.98 5.72 -2.91
CA VAL A 327 6.65 5.63 -1.61
C VAL A 327 6.01 6.67 -0.70
N TYR A 328 5.59 6.26 0.50
CA TYR A 328 5.12 7.17 1.55
C TYR A 328 6.14 7.28 2.66
N PHE A 329 6.54 8.51 2.96
CA PHE A 329 7.50 8.83 4.02
C PHE A 329 7.35 10.29 4.42
N GLU A 330 7.43 10.60 5.72
CA GLU A 330 7.37 11.98 6.24
C GLU A 330 6.09 12.73 5.79
N GLY A 331 4.98 12.01 5.65
CA GLY A 331 3.70 12.56 5.25
C GLY A 331 3.62 12.96 3.79
N GLU A 332 4.59 12.61 2.96
CA GLU A 332 4.57 12.86 1.52
C GLU A 332 4.47 11.55 0.74
N GLY A 333 3.80 11.61 -0.42
CA GLY A 333 3.75 10.53 -1.39
C GLY A 333 4.70 10.83 -2.55
N TYR A 334 5.76 10.05 -2.68
CA TYR A 334 6.76 10.15 -3.75
C TYR A 334 6.42 9.14 -4.84
N GLY A 335 6.15 9.63 -6.04
CA GLY A 335 5.79 8.83 -7.20
C GLY A 335 6.99 8.55 -8.11
N TYR A 336 6.96 7.42 -8.81
CA TYR A 336 7.94 7.08 -9.83
C TYR A 336 7.33 6.32 -11.00
N SER A 337 7.99 6.39 -12.15
CA SER A 337 7.58 5.71 -13.39
C SER A 337 8.50 4.53 -13.77
N LEU A 338 9.78 4.60 -13.38
CA LEU A 338 10.82 3.62 -13.73
C LEU A 338 11.71 3.43 -12.51
N ASN A 339 12.10 2.20 -12.19
CA ASN A 339 12.92 1.87 -11.02
C ASN A 339 14.38 1.48 -11.37
N SER A 340 14.81 1.75 -12.61
CA SER A 340 16.12 1.42 -13.16
C SER A 340 17.15 2.58 -13.09
N ARG A 341 16.88 3.61 -12.28
CA ARG A 341 17.76 4.78 -12.09
C ARG A 341 17.86 5.19 -10.62
N VAL A 342 18.94 5.88 -10.25
CA VAL A 342 19.18 6.35 -8.88
C VAL A 342 18.17 7.44 -8.48
N ASP A 343 17.82 8.30 -9.42
CA ASP A 343 16.83 9.38 -9.33
C ASP A 343 15.45 8.90 -9.76
N PHE A 344 15.05 7.68 -9.35
CA PHE A 344 13.81 7.08 -9.85
C PHE A 344 12.54 7.82 -9.42
N ILE A 345 12.57 8.51 -8.28
CA ILE A 345 11.48 9.39 -7.86
C ILE A 345 11.37 10.54 -8.85
N ASP A 346 10.25 10.68 -9.53
CA ASP A 346 10.04 11.72 -10.55
C ASP A 346 8.83 12.61 -10.26
N ARG A 347 8.02 12.24 -9.26
CA ARG A 347 6.74 12.89 -8.95
C ARG A 347 6.51 13.06 -7.45
N ILE A 348 5.69 14.04 -7.09
CA ILE A 348 5.04 14.15 -5.79
C ILE A 348 3.53 14.01 -5.99
N VAL A 349 2.90 13.19 -5.15
CA VAL A 349 1.46 12.99 -5.14
C VAL A 349 0.78 14.15 -4.43
N VAL A 350 -0.04 14.88 -5.18
CA VAL A 350 -0.97 15.87 -4.64
C VAL A 350 -2.20 15.11 -4.14
N SER A 351 -2.03 14.46 -2.99
CA SER A 351 -3.11 13.78 -2.27
C SER A 351 -3.95 14.82 -1.51
N PRO A 352 -5.23 14.51 -1.17
CA PRO A 352 -5.92 15.21 -0.10
C PRO A 352 -5.03 15.35 1.14
N ALA A 353 -5.29 16.40 1.93
CA ALA A 353 -4.58 16.64 3.18
C ALA A 353 -4.56 15.36 4.03
N ALA A 354 -3.51 15.17 4.82
CA ALA A 354 -3.55 14.16 5.87
C ALA A 354 -4.77 14.43 6.76
N LEU A 355 -5.39 13.34 7.23
CA LEU A 355 -6.56 13.39 8.12
C LEU A 355 -6.26 14.21 9.38
#